data_AF-A0A1H7Z3L1-F1
#
_entry.id   AF-A0A1H7Z3L1-F1
#
_cell.length_a   1.000
_cell.length_b   1.000
_cell.length_c   1.000
_cell.angle_alpha   90.00
_cell.angle_beta   90.00
_cell.angle_gamma   90.00
#
_symmetry.space_group_name_H-M   'P 1'
#
loop_
_entity.id
_entity.type
_entity.pdbx_description
1 polymer ?
#
loop_
_entity_poly.entity_id
_entity_poly.type
_entity_poly.pdbx_seq_one_letter_code
_entity_poly.pdbx_strand_id
1 'polypeptide(L)'
;MRDMKRVLILGTGPAALQLAVILKKGYRCHLGIAGRESVRSAEFFESLAASGQRVRVSIQNEKHHAMEGECRLDDVFRGFETIEGQWDTLILAVTTDAYLEVMRQIDQDVLRKVNSLVLISPTFGSNSLVSGFIGQLNPGAEVISFSTYIGDTRWVDDRVSNHVITTGVKKKVYIGSTRGRSDLVDRLCGLYKQSDIEVEFMRTPLEAEARNISLYVHPALFMNDFSLNAIFDESASRKYVYKLFPEGPITQELIRNMLSQWKEMMNILSRLGMRRINLLKFMTDDNYPVRNESLSRRDIDSFEHLESIHQEYLLYIRYASLLIDPFSEPDVEGKYFDFSAVPIRSLFINLEGCLDIPRMPKEDYYRIKIIQGIAGFLKVECPTIDRFTSAYEGKIVSVALAHKDRSLSGAFAVQSFGEELAMICKDITNTGTAT
;
A
#
# COMPACT_ATOMS: atom_id res chain seq x y z
N MET A 1 -9.44 19.87 21.55
CA MET A 1 -8.43 18.87 21.96
C MET A 1 -9.06 17.48 22.17
N ARG A 2 -9.55 16.82 21.11
CA ARG A 2 -10.22 15.51 21.23
C ARG A 2 -9.57 14.43 20.33
N ASP A 3 -9.10 14.78 19.14
CA ASP A 3 -8.83 13.83 18.04
C ASP A 3 -7.84 12.67 18.34
N MET A 4 -6.92 12.82 19.29
CA MET A 4 -5.94 11.77 19.64
C MET A 4 -6.11 11.21 21.06
N LYS A 5 -7.24 11.45 21.73
CA LYS A 5 -7.47 10.90 23.08
C LYS A 5 -7.86 9.42 23.02
N ARG A 6 -8.76 9.04 22.12
CA ARG A 6 -9.21 7.66 21.91
C ARG A 6 -8.99 7.29 20.44
N VAL A 7 -8.04 6.39 20.19
CA VAL A 7 -7.65 5.96 18.85
C VAL A 7 -7.94 4.48 18.69
N LEU A 8 -8.59 4.10 17.58
CA LEU A 8 -8.84 2.70 17.25
C LEU A 8 -8.12 2.35 15.95
N ILE A 9 -7.25 1.33 16.01
CA ILE A 9 -6.58 0.79 14.82
C ILE A 9 -7.42 -0.37 14.27
N LEU A 10 -7.81 -0.26 13.00
CA LEU A 10 -8.53 -1.28 12.26
C LEU A 10 -7.51 -2.11 11.46
N GLY A 11 -7.29 -3.34 11.91
CA GLY A 11 -6.30 -4.27 11.37
C GLY A 11 -5.40 -4.84 12.48
N THR A 12 -4.98 -6.09 12.31
CA THR A 12 -4.11 -6.82 13.26
C THR A 12 -2.81 -7.30 12.62
N GLY A 13 -2.47 -6.77 11.45
CA GLY A 13 -1.23 -7.08 10.75
C GLY A 13 -0.02 -6.35 11.34
N PRO A 14 1.21 -6.65 10.84
CA PRO A 14 2.42 -6.08 11.41
C PRO A 14 2.49 -4.55 11.42
N ALA A 15 1.98 -3.90 10.36
CA ALA A 15 1.89 -2.44 10.30
C ALA A 15 1.00 -1.86 11.41
N ALA A 16 -0.10 -2.53 11.77
CA ALA A 16 -0.98 -2.10 12.85
C ALA A 16 -0.28 -2.15 14.22
N LEU A 17 0.52 -3.19 14.46
CA LEU A 17 1.31 -3.33 15.71
C LEU A 17 2.40 -2.26 15.79
N GLN A 18 3.08 -1.97 14.67
CA GLN A 18 4.03 -0.86 14.63
C GLN A 18 3.37 0.47 14.98
N LEU A 19 2.23 0.76 14.34
CA LEU A 19 1.47 1.98 14.60
C LEU A 19 1.04 2.08 16.06
N ALA A 20 0.61 0.97 16.67
CA ALA A 20 0.25 0.93 18.08
C ALA A 20 1.41 1.38 18.99
N VAL A 21 2.60 0.83 18.78
CA VAL A 21 3.81 1.21 19.54
C VAL A 21 4.17 2.67 19.33
N ILE A 22 4.18 3.16 18.08
CA ILE A 22 4.51 4.55 17.77
C ILE A 22 3.50 5.50 18.42
N LEU A 23 2.20 5.22 18.32
CA LEU A 23 1.15 6.06 18.88
C LEU A 23 1.23 6.14 20.40
N LYS A 24 1.45 5.01 21.09
CA LYS A 24 1.60 4.98 22.55
C LYS A 24 2.86 5.67 23.04
N LYS A 25 3.94 5.64 22.26
CA LYS A 25 5.17 6.39 22.56
C LYS A 25 4.98 7.90 22.39
N GLY A 26 4.38 8.31 21.26
CA GLY A 26 4.23 9.72 20.93
C GLY A 26 3.08 10.41 21.67
N TYR A 27 2.05 9.66 22.07
CA TYR A 27 0.86 10.19 22.71
C TYR A 27 0.40 9.35 23.89
N ARG A 28 -0.11 10.04 24.92
CA ARG A 28 -0.89 9.41 26.00
C ARG A 28 -2.35 9.23 25.54
N CYS A 29 -2.57 8.32 24.60
CA CYS A 29 -3.88 7.97 24.10
C CYS A 29 -4.40 6.67 24.74
N HIS A 30 -5.73 6.56 24.78
CA HIS A 30 -6.46 5.31 24.90
C HIS A 30 -6.47 4.65 23.51
N LEU A 31 -5.92 3.45 23.40
CA LEU A 31 -5.65 2.78 22.13
C LEU A 31 -6.37 1.43 22.08
N GLY A 32 -7.32 1.32 21.16
CA GLY A 32 -7.96 0.06 20.80
C GLY A 32 -7.34 -0.55 19.53
N ILE A 33 -7.52 -1.86 19.36
CA ILE A 33 -7.30 -2.56 18.08
C ILE A 33 -8.54 -3.40 17.73
N ALA A 34 -8.86 -3.49 16.45
CA ALA A 34 -9.89 -4.39 15.94
C ALA A 34 -9.37 -5.20 14.76
N GLY A 35 -9.78 -6.45 14.66
CA GLY A 35 -9.48 -7.29 13.50
C GLY A 35 -10.61 -8.26 13.23
N ARG A 36 -10.79 -8.64 11.96
CA ARG A 36 -11.75 -9.67 11.55
C ARG A 36 -11.57 -10.95 12.36
N GLU A 37 -12.63 -11.72 12.54
CA GLU A 37 -12.52 -13.10 13.00
C GLU A 37 -12.17 -13.99 11.80
N SER A 38 -10.95 -14.51 11.78
CA SER A 38 -10.44 -15.44 10.77
C SER A 38 -9.40 -16.35 11.41
N VAL A 39 -9.07 -17.47 10.78
CA VAL A 39 -8.05 -18.39 11.29
C VAL A 39 -6.73 -17.66 11.57
N ARG A 40 -6.32 -16.72 10.70
CA ARG A 40 -5.09 -15.94 10.89
C ARG A 40 -5.13 -15.02 12.10
N SER A 41 -6.28 -14.41 12.35
CA SER A 41 -6.41 -13.44 13.44
C SER A 41 -6.67 -14.12 14.77
N ALA A 42 -7.19 -15.35 14.78
CA ALA A 42 -7.31 -16.18 15.97
C ALA A 42 -5.94 -16.38 16.65
N GLU A 43 -4.92 -16.81 15.90
CA GLU A 43 -3.54 -16.96 16.41
C GLU A 43 -3.01 -15.65 17.00
N PHE A 44 -3.26 -14.52 16.33
CA PHE A 44 -2.90 -13.20 16.83
C PHE A 44 -3.58 -12.89 18.17
N PHE A 45 -4.90 -13.06 18.26
CA PHE A 45 -5.67 -12.73 19.46
C PHE A 45 -5.33 -13.66 20.63
N GLU A 46 -5.00 -14.92 20.38
CA GLU A 46 -4.48 -15.85 21.39
C GLU A 46 -3.11 -15.40 21.92
N SER A 47 -2.17 -15.11 21.01
CA SER A 47 -0.85 -14.60 21.37
C SER A 47 -0.92 -13.29 22.16
N LEU A 48 -1.83 -12.40 21.77
CA LEU A 48 -2.05 -11.11 22.45
C LEU A 48 -2.69 -11.30 23.83
N ALA A 49 -3.62 -12.24 23.99
CA ALA A 49 -4.21 -12.55 25.29
C ALA A 49 -3.15 -13.13 26.24
N ALA A 50 -2.33 -14.06 25.75
CA ALA A 50 -1.24 -14.68 26.52
C ALA A 50 -0.18 -13.66 26.97
N SER A 51 0.03 -12.56 26.23
CA SER A 51 0.97 -11.50 26.60
C SER A 51 0.39 -10.43 27.54
N GLY A 52 -0.88 -10.56 27.97
CA GLY A 52 -1.57 -9.53 28.74
C GLY A 52 -1.85 -8.27 27.92
N GLN A 53 -2.23 -8.44 26.65
CA GLN A 53 -2.53 -7.39 25.68
C GLN A 53 -1.34 -6.50 25.31
N ARG A 54 -0.13 -7.04 25.40
CA ARG A 54 1.09 -6.32 25.05
C ARG A 54 1.51 -6.64 23.63
N VAL A 55 1.82 -5.61 22.87
CA VAL A 55 2.40 -5.72 21.53
C VAL A 55 3.86 -5.30 21.60
N ARG A 56 4.72 -6.01 20.88
CA ARG A 56 6.16 -5.76 20.84
C ARG A 56 6.60 -5.56 19.40
N VAL A 57 7.47 -4.58 19.21
CA VAL A 57 8.21 -4.33 17.98
C VAL A 57 9.69 -4.46 18.29
N SER A 58 10.40 -5.26 17.50
CA SER A 58 11.87 -5.25 17.42
C SER A 58 12.32 -4.65 16.09
N ILE A 59 13.61 -4.36 15.98
CA ILE A 59 14.23 -3.83 14.76
C ILE A 59 15.35 -4.73 14.27
N GLN A 60 15.56 -4.76 12.95
CA GLN A 60 16.70 -5.46 12.36
C GLN A 60 17.97 -4.58 12.30
N ASN A 61 17.78 -3.27 12.16
CA ASN A 61 18.87 -2.30 12.00
C ASN A 61 18.79 -1.26 13.11
N GLU A 62 19.89 -1.09 13.87
CA GLU A 62 19.98 -0.16 15.00
C GLU A 62 19.68 1.31 14.61
N LYS A 63 19.87 1.68 13.34
CA LYS A 63 19.45 2.98 12.80
C LYS A 63 17.96 3.26 12.97
N HIS A 64 17.14 2.24 13.24
CA HIS A 64 15.70 2.34 13.42
C HIS A 64 15.27 2.26 14.89
N HIS A 65 16.17 2.53 15.85
CA HIS A 65 15.89 2.47 17.30
C HIS A 65 14.60 3.18 17.74
N ALA A 66 14.22 4.30 17.09
CA ALA A 66 12.97 4.99 17.38
C ALA A 66 11.71 4.09 17.23
N MET A 67 11.77 3.11 16.33
CA MET A 67 10.67 2.20 15.99
C MET A 67 10.51 1.05 17.00
N GLU A 68 11.58 0.63 17.68
CA GLU A 68 11.57 -0.50 18.63
C GLU A 68 10.81 -0.16 19.91
N GLY A 69 9.93 -1.04 20.39
CA GLY A 69 9.33 -0.84 21.71
C GLY A 69 8.20 -1.79 22.01
N GLU A 70 7.52 -1.51 23.12
CA GLU A 70 6.39 -2.28 23.59
C GLU A 70 5.30 -1.34 24.10
N CYS A 71 4.05 -1.72 23.88
CA CYS A 71 2.92 -1.04 24.53
C CYS A 71 1.81 -2.02 24.86
N ARG A 72 0.98 -1.64 25.83
CA ARG A 72 -0.27 -2.34 26.15
C ARG A 72 -1.44 -1.69 25.42
N LEU A 73 -2.29 -2.50 24.82
CA LEU A 73 -3.56 -2.07 24.23
C LEU A 73 -4.62 -1.95 25.33
N ASP A 74 -5.49 -0.95 25.23
CA ASP A 74 -6.54 -0.71 26.22
C ASP A 74 -7.82 -1.47 25.89
N ASP A 75 -8.18 -1.56 24.60
CA ASP A 75 -9.31 -2.34 24.09
C ASP A 75 -8.89 -3.27 22.93
N VAL A 76 -9.52 -4.44 22.84
CA VAL A 76 -9.28 -5.42 21.77
C VAL A 76 -10.61 -5.97 21.28
N PHE A 77 -10.96 -5.69 20.03
CA PHE A 77 -12.18 -6.13 19.38
C PHE A 77 -11.90 -7.28 18.41
N ARG A 78 -12.62 -8.39 18.61
CA ARG A 78 -12.58 -9.57 17.72
C ARG A 78 -13.82 -9.52 16.84
N GLY A 79 -13.65 -9.16 15.58
CA GLY A 79 -14.75 -8.76 14.70
C GLY A 79 -14.95 -7.24 14.69
N PHE A 80 -15.21 -6.67 13.52
CA PHE A 80 -15.42 -5.22 13.38
C PHE A 80 -16.81 -4.78 13.85
N GLU A 81 -17.76 -5.70 13.79
CA GLU A 81 -19.12 -5.59 14.32
C GLU A 81 -19.18 -5.52 15.86
N THR A 82 -18.10 -5.92 16.54
CA THR A 82 -18.01 -5.86 18.01
C THR A 82 -17.49 -4.52 18.54
N ILE A 83 -17.11 -3.60 17.65
CA ILE A 83 -16.59 -2.28 18.03
C ILE A 83 -17.70 -1.48 18.70
N GLU A 84 -17.44 -1.07 19.94
CA GLU A 84 -18.33 -0.23 20.72
C GLU A 84 -17.62 1.02 21.27
N GLY A 85 -18.40 1.90 21.91
CA GLY A 85 -17.91 3.10 22.57
C GLY A 85 -17.76 4.31 21.65
N GLN A 86 -16.89 5.24 22.05
CA GLN A 86 -16.61 6.46 21.30
C GLN A 86 -15.12 6.51 20.96
N TRP A 87 -14.82 6.79 19.71
CA TRP A 87 -13.46 6.86 19.19
C TRP A 87 -13.28 8.20 18.50
N ASP A 88 -12.22 8.92 18.84
CA ASP A 88 -11.95 10.22 18.24
C ASP A 88 -11.35 10.04 16.83
N THR A 89 -10.42 9.09 16.69
CA THR A 89 -9.78 8.75 15.40
C THR A 89 -9.83 7.24 15.12
N LEU A 90 -10.20 6.88 13.89
CA LEU A 90 -10.02 5.54 13.34
C LEU A 90 -8.79 5.51 12.41
N ILE A 91 -7.93 4.51 12.57
CA ILE A 91 -6.77 4.30 11.71
C ILE A 91 -6.96 3.02 10.91
N LEU A 92 -7.13 3.13 9.60
CA LEU A 92 -7.30 1.99 8.71
C LEU A 92 -5.92 1.44 8.32
N ALA A 93 -5.56 0.32 8.96
CA ALA A 93 -4.33 -0.45 8.75
C ALA A 93 -4.61 -1.84 8.12
N VAL A 94 -5.80 -2.01 7.54
CA VAL A 94 -6.15 -3.12 6.65
C VAL A 94 -5.69 -2.83 5.21
N THR A 95 -5.85 -3.82 4.32
CA THR A 95 -5.57 -3.64 2.90
C THR A 95 -6.58 -2.69 2.27
N THR A 96 -6.16 -1.93 1.26
CA THR A 96 -6.97 -0.84 0.71
C THR A 96 -8.27 -1.29 0.04
N ASP A 97 -8.31 -2.52 -0.46
CA ASP A 97 -9.49 -3.17 -1.04
C ASP A 97 -10.54 -3.53 0.02
N ALA A 98 -10.15 -3.58 1.30
CA ALA A 98 -11.04 -3.92 2.41
C ALA A 98 -11.63 -2.69 3.13
N TYR A 99 -11.25 -1.45 2.78
CA TYR A 99 -11.68 -0.26 3.53
C TYR A 99 -13.20 -0.14 3.65
N LEU A 100 -13.92 -0.24 2.53
CA LEU A 100 -15.37 -0.11 2.53
C LEU A 100 -16.05 -1.28 3.25
N GLU A 101 -15.58 -2.50 3.03
CA GLU A 101 -16.09 -3.71 3.69
C GLU A 101 -15.95 -3.62 5.21
N VAL A 102 -14.78 -3.21 5.70
CA VAL A 102 -14.52 -3.03 7.13
C VAL A 102 -15.42 -1.94 7.71
N MET A 103 -15.50 -0.78 7.06
CA MET A 103 -16.34 0.31 7.56
C MET A 103 -17.82 -0.05 7.63
N ARG A 104 -18.32 -0.89 6.72
CA ARG A 104 -19.72 -1.37 6.74
C ARG A 104 -20.05 -2.28 7.91
N GLN A 105 -19.07 -2.97 8.47
CA GLN A 105 -19.26 -3.87 9.61
C GLN A 105 -19.35 -3.10 10.93
N ILE A 106 -18.81 -1.88 11.01
CA ILE A 106 -18.81 -1.07 12.21
C ILE A 106 -20.20 -0.48 12.45
N ASP A 107 -20.66 -0.48 13.70
CA ASP A 107 -21.91 0.15 14.09
C ASP A 107 -21.93 1.64 13.65
N GLN A 108 -23.02 2.05 12.99
CA GLN A 108 -23.16 3.39 12.45
C GLN A 108 -23.12 4.47 13.54
N ASP A 109 -23.56 4.18 14.77
CA ASP A 109 -23.49 5.11 15.90
C ASP A 109 -22.06 5.34 16.39
N VAL A 110 -21.14 4.40 16.15
CA VAL A 110 -19.71 4.62 16.36
C VAL A 110 -19.18 5.55 15.28
N LEU A 111 -19.48 5.26 14.01
CA LEU A 111 -19.02 6.06 12.87
C LEU A 111 -19.53 7.51 12.89
N ARG A 112 -20.77 7.72 13.35
CA ARG A 112 -21.38 9.06 13.53
C ARG A 112 -20.62 9.95 14.50
N LYS A 113 -19.82 9.37 15.41
CA LYS A 113 -19.13 10.08 16.50
C LYS A 113 -17.63 10.25 16.26
N VAL A 114 -17.08 9.60 15.24
CA VAL A 114 -15.66 9.70 14.87
C VAL A 114 -15.35 11.08 14.32
N ASN A 115 -14.27 11.71 14.78
CA ASN A 115 -13.84 13.00 14.26
C ASN A 115 -12.99 12.83 13.00
N SER A 116 -12.16 11.79 12.96
CA SER A 116 -11.16 11.61 11.90
C SER A 116 -10.93 10.16 11.51
N LEU A 117 -10.64 9.93 10.24
CA LEU A 117 -10.22 8.65 9.68
C LEU A 117 -8.86 8.82 9.00
N VAL A 118 -7.92 7.92 9.29
CA VAL A 118 -6.55 7.96 8.74
C VAL A 118 -6.29 6.69 7.94
N LEU A 119 -6.01 6.86 6.65
CA LEU A 119 -5.69 5.77 5.72
C LEU A 119 -4.17 5.61 5.63
N ILE A 120 -3.66 4.46 6.09
CA ILE A 120 -2.21 4.24 6.20
C ILE A 120 -1.58 3.79 4.88
N SER A 121 -2.27 2.95 4.11
CA SER A 121 -1.77 2.47 2.82
C SER A 121 -2.86 2.48 1.75
N PRO A 122 -3.46 3.65 1.48
CA PRO A 122 -4.47 3.79 0.44
C PRO A 122 -3.90 3.54 -0.97
N THR A 123 -4.81 3.30 -1.91
CA THR A 123 -4.57 3.46 -3.34
C THR A 123 -5.09 4.83 -3.82
N PHE A 124 -4.81 5.16 -5.07
CA PHE A 124 -5.36 6.32 -5.73
C PHE A 124 -6.90 6.28 -5.76
N GLY A 125 -7.55 7.19 -5.04
CA GLY A 125 -9.01 7.29 -4.91
C GLY A 125 -9.58 6.74 -3.60
N SER A 126 -8.76 6.16 -2.72
CA SER A 126 -9.25 5.61 -1.45
C SER A 126 -9.86 6.67 -0.54
N ASN A 127 -9.28 7.88 -0.50
CA ASN A 127 -9.85 8.98 0.27
C ASN A 127 -11.25 9.31 -0.21
N SER A 128 -11.44 9.46 -1.53
CA SER A 128 -12.74 9.76 -2.13
C SER A 128 -13.77 8.68 -1.83
N LEU A 129 -13.36 7.41 -1.84
CA LEU A 129 -14.21 6.29 -1.44
C LEU A 129 -14.66 6.41 0.03
N VAL A 130 -13.69 6.57 0.94
CA VAL A 130 -13.96 6.63 2.39
C VAL A 130 -14.75 7.89 2.74
N SER A 131 -14.40 9.04 2.18
CA SER A 131 -15.10 10.31 2.31
C SER A 131 -16.54 10.22 1.81
N GLY A 132 -16.75 9.59 0.65
CA GLY A 132 -18.09 9.38 0.07
C GLY A 132 -18.98 8.46 0.93
N PHE A 133 -18.41 7.45 1.58
CA PHE A 133 -19.12 6.58 2.50
C PHE A 133 -19.41 7.28 3.84
N ILE A 134 -18.36 7.79 4.52
CA ILE A 134 -18.51 8.40 5.84
C ILE A 134 -19.33 9.68 5.79
N GLY A 135 -19.28 10.44 4.68
CA GLY A 135 -20.03 11.68 4.52
C GLY A 135 -21.55 11.49 4.58
N GLN A 136 -22.07 10.28 4.33
CA GLN A 136 -23.49 9.97 4.48
C GLN A 136 -23.92 9.83 5.94
N LEU A 137 -22.98 9.44 6.82
CA LEU A 137 -23.23 9.21 8.24
C LEU A 137 -22.77 10.38 9.09
N ASN A 138 -21.63 10.97 8.73
CA ASN A 138 -20.93 12.03 9.43
C ASN A 138 -20.21 12.96 8.42
N PRO A 139 -20.92 13.96 7.87
CA PRO A 139 -20.34 14.96 6.97
C PRO A 139 -19.20 15.77 7.60
N GLY A 140 -19.09 15.76 8.92
CA GLY A 140 -18.07 16.44 9.70
C GLY A 140 -16.85 15.59 10.01
N ALA A 141 -16.71 14.38 9.45
CA ALA A 141 -15.50 13.60 9.62
C ALA A 141 -14.36 14.11 8.72
N GLU A 142 -13.16 14.24 9.28
CA GLU A 142 -11.94 14.47 8.51
C GLU A 142 -11.41 13.13 7.97
N VAL A 143 -10.97 13.10 6.70
CA VAL A 143 -10.35 11.90 6.13
C VAL A 143 -8.96 12.25 5.63
N ILE A 144 -7.96 11.53 6.14
CA ILE A 144 -6.53 11.77 5.92
C ILE A 144 -5.95 10.57 5.19
N SER A 145 -5.20 10.81 4.12
CA SER A 145 -4.46 9.77 3.40
C SER A 145 -2.97 9.98 3.54
N PHE A 146 -2.26 8.93 3.96
CA PHE A 146 -0.83 8.80 3.72
C PHE A 146 -0.58 8.25 2.32
N SER A 147 0.62 8.44 1.79
CA SER A 147 1.01 7.80 0.53
C SER A 147 1.23 6.30 0.66
N THR A 148 1.75 5.85 1.81
CA THR A 148 2.10 4.46 2.08
C THR A 148 2.44 4.27 3.56
N TYR A 149 2.47 3.02 4.00
CA TYR A 149 3.00 2.65 5.30
C TYR A 149 4.48 3.03 5.41
N ILE A 150 4.88 3.48 6.60
CA ILE A 150 6.18 4.10 6.88
C ILE A 150 7.38 3.13 6.91
N GLY A 151 7.18 1.82 6.74
CA GLY A 151 8.28 0.88 6.82
C GLY A 151 8.02 -0.45 6.13
N ASP A 152 8.92 -1.38 6.42
CA ASP A 152 8.76 -2.80 6.14
C ASP A 152 8.73 -3.50 7.50
N THR A 153 7.62 -4.16 7.80
CA THR A 153 7.39 -4.77 9.10
C THR A 153 6.69 -6.09 8.89
N ARG A 154 7.24 -7.13 9.52
CA ARG A 154 6.79 -8.51 9.35
C ARG A 154 6.72 -9.21 10.69
N TRP A 155 6.05 -10.35 10.66
CA TRP A 155 6.06 -11.27 11.79
C TRP A 155 7.46 -11.82 12.00
N VAL A 156 7.88 -11.96 13.26
CA VAL A 156 9.12 -12.66 13.59
C VAL A 156 9.00 -14.10 13.12
N ASP A 157 10.01 -14.60 12.41
CA ASP A 157 10.04 -15.94 11.80
C ASP A 157 8.82 -16.27 10.92
N ASP A 158 8.18 -15.25 10.34
CA ASP A 158 6.95 -15.36 9.55
C ASP A 158 5.77 -16.02 10.30
N ARG A 159 5.78 -16.00 11.65
CA ARG A 159 4.72 -16.55 12.52
C ARG A 159 3.86 -15.48 13.15
N VAL A 160 2.54 -15.58 12.96
CA VAL A 160 1.59 -14.63 13.55
C VAL A 160 1.69 -14.66 15.07
N SER A 161 1.84 -13.50 15.70
CA SER A 161 1.97 -13.37 17.17
C SER A 161 1.66 -11.95 17.64
N ASN A 162 1.99 -11.57 18.87
CA ASN A 162 1.97 -10.18 19.33
C ASN A 162 3.33 -9.46 19.12
N HIS A 163 4.29 -10.09 18.44
CA HIS A 163 5.66 -9.59 18.23
C HIS A 163 6.01 -9.50 16.75
N VAL A 164 6.41 -8.30 16.33
CA VAL A 164 6.82 -8.00 14.96
C VAL A 164 8.24 -7.44 14.90
N ILE A 165 8.85 -7.50 13.71
CA ILE A 165 10.15 -6.90 13.43
C ILE A 165 10.04 -5.89 12.28
N THR A 166 10.53 -4.68 12.51
CA THR A 166 10.72 -3.66 11.47
C THR A 166 12.11 -3.80 10.87
N THR A 167 12.15 -4.13 9.58
CA THR A 167 13.39 -4.39 8.83
C THR A 167 13.89 -3.15 8.10
N GLY A 168 12.98 -2.25 7.73
CA GLY A 168 13.29 -1.00 7.05
C GLY A 168 12.28 0.09 7.37
N VAL A 169 12.72 1.34 7.27
CA VAL A 169 11.91 2.54 7.50
C VAL A 169 12.09 3.49 6.32
N LYS A 170 10.99 4.06 5.84
CA LYS A 170 11.02 5.05 4.76
C LYS A 170 11.60 6.36 5.28
N LYS A 171 12.43 7.00 4.46
CA LYS A 171 12.93 8.35 4.74
C LYS A 171 11.85 9.41 4.59
N LYS A 172 10.90 9.19 3.68
CA LYS A 172 9.87 10.14 3.32
C LYS A 172 8.54 9.49 3.04
N VAL A 173 7.47 10.10 3.53
CA VAL A 173 6.08 9.81 3.17
C VAL A 173 5.33 11.10 2.92
N TYR A 174 4.17 11.00 2.27
CA TYR A 174 3.32 12.14 1.97
C TYR A 174 1.99 11.99 2.69
N ILE A 175 1.38 13.11 3.06
CA ILE A 175 0.10 13.14 3.77
C ILE A 175 -0.80 14.22 3.18
N GLY A 176 -2.09 13.94 3.03
CA GLY A 176 -3.09 14.92 2.63
C GLY A 176 -4.41 14.69 3.38
N SER A 177 -5.18 15.76 3.57
CA SER A 177 -6.44 15.73 4.33
C SER A 177 -7.55 16.47 3.61
N THR A 178 -8.79 16.01 3.76
CA THR A 178 -10.00 16.71 3.28
C THR A 178 -10.20 18.09 3.91
N ARG A 179 -9.52 18.39 5.03
CA ARG A 179 -9.57 19.69 5.71
C ARG A 179 -8.32 20.55 5.52
N GLY A 180 -7.46 20.18 4.58
CA GLY A 180 -6.15 20.81 4.45
C GLY A 180 -5.27 20.51 5.66
N ARG A 181 -4.41 21.45 6.05
CA ARG A 181 -3.46 21.22 7.14
C ARG A 181 -4.11 21.43 8.51
N SER A 182 -4.70 20.37 9.06
CA SER A 182 -5.35 20.35 10.38
C SER A 182 -4.37 20.12 11.53
N ASP A 183 -4.82 20.37 12.77
CA ASP A 183 -4.09 20.04 14.00
C ASP A 183 -3.70 18.56 14.06
N LEU A 184 -4.55 17.66 13.55
CA LEU A 184 -4.27 16.23 13.52
C LEU A 184 -3.15 15.92 12.51
N VAL A 185 -3.20 16.52 11.32
CA VAL A 185 -2.11 16.41 10.33
C VAL A 185 -0.78 16.86 10.91
N ASP A 186 -0.72 18.03 11.56
CA ASP A 186 0.52 18.53 12.16
C ASP A 186 1.05 17.62 13.27
N ARG A 187 0.15 17.03 14.08
CA ARG A 187 0.52 16.04 15.09
C ARG A 187 1.12 14.80 14.45
N LEU A 188 0.44 14.20 13.46
CA LEU A 188 0.91 13.01 12.76
C LEU A 188 2.27 13.26 12.06
N CYS A 189 2.44 14.42 11.43
CA CYS A 189 3.74 14.85 10.90
C CYS A 189 4.80 14.93 12.00
N GLY A 190 4.48 15.51 13.15
CA GLY A 190 5.37 15.60 14.30
C GLY A 190 5.76 14.23 14.86
N LEU A 191 4.83 13.28 14.91
CA LEU A 191 5.06 11.91 15.38
C LEU A 191 6.11 11.20 14.53
N TYR A 192 5.98 11.27 13.21
CA TYR A 192 6.90 10.59 12.30
C TYR A 192 8.26 11.30 12.22
N LYS A 193 8.31 12.63 12.37
CA LYS A 193 9.57 13.36 12.51
C LYS A 193 10.40 12.93 13.72
N GLN A 194 9.76 12.50 14.82
CA GLN A 194 10.48 11.93 15.97
C GLN A 194 11.19 10.61 15.64
N SER A 195 10.81 9.96 14.54
CA SER A 195 11.42 8.71 14.04
C SER A 195 12.32 8.95 12.81
N ASP A 196 12.77 10.19 12.59
CA ASP A 196 13.59 10.60 11.44
C ASP A 196 12.94 10.32 10.07
N ILE A 197 11.61 10.45 10.02
CA ILE A 197 10.81 10.30 8.80
C ILE A 197 10.31 11.68 8.38
N GLU A 198 10.69 12.10 7.18
CA GLU A 198 10.13 13.30 6.55
C GLU A 198 8.67 13.03 6.16
N VAL A 199 7.78 13.95 6.54
CA VAL A 199 6.39 13.94 6.10
C VAL A 199 6.11 15.21 5.32
N GLU A 200 5.89 15.06 4.02
CA GLU A 200 5.52 16.16 3.15
C GLU A 200 3.99 16.27 3.05
N PHE A 201 3.46 17.43 3.42
CA PHE A 201 2.04 17.72 3.31
C PHE A 201 1.69 18.07 1.85
N MET A 202 0.70 17.36 1.30
CA MET A 202 0.13 17.57 -0.02
C MET A 202 -1.17 18.37 0.09
N ARG A 203 -1.54 19.08 -0.98
CA ARG A 203 -2.73 19.94 -0.97
C ARG A 203 -4.00 19.14 -0.78
N THR A 204 -4.06 17.93 -1.34
CA THR A 204 -5.21 17.04 -1.26
C THR A 204 -4.78 15.63 -0.85
N PRO A 205 -5.68 14.82 -0.27
CA PRO A 205 -5.40 13.41 -0.02
C PRO A 205 -5.03 12.64 -1.29
N LEU A 206 -5.69 12.94 -2.41
CA LEU A 206 -5.46 12.27 -3.69
C LEU A 206 -4.04 12.52 -4.24
N GLU A 207 -3.49 13.72 -4.01
CA GLU A 207 -2.09 14.01 -4.32
C GLU A 207 -1.10 13.18 -3.48
N ALA A 208 -1.41 12.96 -2.19
CA ALA A 208 -0.61 12.08 -1.33
C ALA A 208 -0.71 10.62 -1.78
N GLU A 209 -1.90 10.13 -2.13
CA GLU A 209 -2.12 8.78 -2.65
C GLU A 209 -1.36 8.52 -3.95
N ALA A 210 -1.24 9.54 -4.82
CA ALA A 210 -0.42 9.47 -6.02
C ALA A 210 1.09 9.33 -5.72
N ARG A 211 1.56 9.63 -4.51
CA ARG A 211 2.97 9.42 -4.11
C ARG A 211 3.22 8.00 -3.58
N ASN A 212 2.60 7.00 -4.20
CA ASN A 212 2.80 5.58 -3.92
C ASN A 212 3.47 4.90 -5.11
N ILE A 213 4.72 4.46 -4.94
CA ILE A 213 5.52 3.85 -6.01
C ILE A 213 4.85 2.61 -6.63
N SER A 214 4.10 1.85 -5.82
CA SER A 214 3.47 0.61 -6.26
C SER A 214 2.48 0.85 -7.41
N LEU A 215 1.85 2.02 -7.47
CA LEU A 215 0.90 2.38 -8.53
C LEU A 215 1.55 2.37 -9.92
N TYR A 216 2.84 2.70 -9.98
CA TYR A 216 3.57 2.90 -11.23
C TYR A 216 4.37 1.67 -11.66
N VAL A 217 4.74 0.81 -10.71
CA VAL A 217 5.71 -0.26 -10.97
C VAL A 217 5.12 -1.66 -10.86
N HIS A 218 4.18 -1.90 -9.94
CA HIS A 218 3.67 -3.25 -9.71
C HIS A 218 2.90 -3.83 -10.89
N PRO A 219 1.99 -3.10 -11.57
CA PRO A 219 1.24 -3.71 -12.67
C PRO A 219 2.15 -4.21 -13.78
N ALA A 220 3.18 -3.44 -14.18
CA ALA A 220 4.19 -3.92 -15.13
C ALA A 220 4.98 -5.14 -14.60
N LEU A 221 5.33 -5.17 -13.31
CA LEU A 221 6.10 -6.26 -12.69
C LEU A 221 5.29 -7.55 -12.50
N PHE A 222 3.97 -7.48 -12.31
CA PHE A 222 3.16 -8.63 -11.91
C PHE A 222 2.09 -9.05 -12.93
N MET A 223 1.63 -8.15 -13.80
CA MET A 223 0.57 -8.40 -14.78
C MET A 223 1.12 -8.55 -16.20
N ASN A 224 2.21 -9.31 -16.31
CA ASN A 224 2.82 -9.75 -17.57
C ASN A 224 2.88 -11.27 -17.60
N ASP A 225 3.02 -11.87 -18.78
CA ASP A 225 2.97 -13.32 -18.96
C ASP A 225 3.98 -14.08 -18.09
N PHE A 226 5.21 -13.58 -17.95
CA PHE A 226 6.23 -14.23 -17.11
C PHE A 226 5.77 -14.34 -15.66
N SER A 227 5.37 -13.21 -15.07
CA SER A 227 4.97 -13.15 -13.67
C SER A 227 3.66 -13.88 -13.43
N LEU A 228 2.67 -13.72 -14.31
CA LEU A 228 1.40 -14.44 -14.22
C LEU A 228 1.63 -15.96 -14.29
N ASN A 229 2.49 -16.44 -15.18
CA ASN A 229 2.82 -17.87 -15.22
C ASN A 229 3.55 -18.32 -13.94
N ALA A 230 4.48 -17.53 -13.40
CA ALA A 230 5.15 -17.86 -12.13
C ALA A 230 4.19 -17.87 -10.91
N ILE A 231 3.12 -17.08 -10.94
CA ILE A 231 2.11 -17.03 -9.88
C ILE A 231 1.13 -18.20 -10.01
N PHE A 232 0.58 -18.41 -11.20
CA PHE A 232 -0.58 -19.26 -11.43
C PHE A 232 -0.23 -20.67 -11.91
N ASP A 233 0.95 -20.87 -12.50
CA ASP A 233 1.37 -22.17 -13.02
C ASP A 233 2.46 -22.79 -12.11
N GLU A 234 2.62 -24.11 -12.20
CA GLU A 234 3.71 -24.81 -11.52
C GLU A 234 5.03 -24.49 -12.24
N SER A 235 5.83 -23.60 -11.65
CA SER A 235 7.21 -23.36 -12.11
C SER A 235 8.16 -24.34 -11.45
N ALA A 236 8.98 -25.04 -12.26
CA ALA A 236 10.04 -25.92 -11.76
C ALA A 236 11.15 -25.18 -10.99
N SER A 237 11.25 -23.86 -11.15
CA SER A 237 12.28 -23.02 -10.51
C SER A 237 11.68 -21.79 -9.84
N ARG A 238 12.29 -21.36 -8.73
CA ARG A 238 11.90 -20.13 -8.03
C ARG A 238 12.16 -18.92 -8.91
N LYS A 239 11.17 -18.03 -9.03
CA LYS A 239 11.26 -16.78 -9.79
C LYS A 239 11.27 -15.57 -8.86
N TYR A 240 11.87 -14.48 -9.31
CA TYR A 240 12.07 -13.28 -8.51
C TYR A 240 11.52 -12.04 -9.21
N VAL A 241 10.88 -11.15 -8.45
CA VAL A 241 10.18 -9.97 -8.98
C VAL A 241 11.14 -8.99 -9.63
N TYR A 242 12.33 -8.80 -9.03
CA TYR A 242 13.24 -7.72 -9.39
C TYR A 242 14.49 -8.17 -10.13
N LYS A 243 14.55 -9.43 -10.57
CA LYS A 243 15.65 -9.93 -11.40
C LYS A 243 15.37 -9.74 -12.89
N LEU A 244 16.45 -9.71 -13.67
CA LEU A 244 16.37 -9.74 -15.13
C LEU A 244 15.92 -11.13 -15.61
N PHE A 245 15.35 -11.20 -16.81
CA PHE A 245 15.04 -12.47 -17.45
C PHE A 245 16.32 -13.33 -17.66
N PRO A 246 16.31 -14.65 -17.39
CA PRO A 246 15.15 -15.54 -17.12
C PRO A 246 14.82 -15.79 -15.63
N GLU A 247 15.49 -15.09 -14.71
CA GLU A 247 15.27 -15.24 -13.27
C GLU A 247 14.06 -14.42 -12.77
N GLY A 248 13.77 -13.32 -13.46
CA GLY A 248 12.64 -12.43 -13.21
C GLY A 248 12.06 -11.80 -14.48
N PRO A 249 11.02 -10.96 -14.34
CA PRO A 249 10.27 -10.43 -15.48
C PRO A 249 10.95 -9.24 -16.17
N ILE A 250 12.01 -8.66 -15.59
CA ILE A 250 12.57 -7.41 -16.07
C ILE A 250 13.23 -7.61 -17.44
N THR A 251 12.66 -6.94 -18.43
CA THR A 251 13.04 -6.91 -19.84
C THR A 251 12.83 -5.52 -20.41
N GLN A 252 13.32 -5.26 -21.63
CA GLN A 252 13.02 -4.01 -22.34
C GLN A 252 11.51 -3.77 -22.49
N GLU A 253 10.75 -4.81 -22.83
CA GLU A 253 9.30 -4.71 -23.01
C GLU A 253 8.60 -4.33 -21.70
N LEU A 254 8.98 -4.96 -20.59
CA LEU A 254 8.44 -4.62 -19.27
C LEU A 254 8.68 -3.14 -18.94
N ILE A 255 9.88 -2.62 -19.20
CA ILE A 255 10.22 -1.22 -18.92
C ILE A 255 9.44 -0.26 -19.81
N ARG A 256 9.25 -0.59 -21.09
CA ARG A 256 8.37 0.17 -21.98
C ARG A 256 6.95 0.23 -21.44
N ASN A 257 6.42 -0.91 -20.99
CA ASN A 257 5.08 -1.00 -20.43
C ASN A 257 4.95 -0.19 -19.14
N MET A 258 5.96 -0.21 -18.27
CA MET A 258 6.02 0.62 -17.07
C MET A 258 6.03 2.12 -17.41
N LEU A 259 6.83 2.54 -18.39
CA LEU A 259 6.88 3.93 -18.83
C LEU A 259 5.54 4.39 -19.42
N SER A 260 4.92 3.57 -20.27
CA SER A 260 3.62 3.88 -20.86
C SER A 260 2.52 4.01 -19.81
N GLN A 261 2.46 3.09 -18.84
CA GLN A 261 1.54 3.16 -17.71
C GLN A 261 1.75 4.44 -16.89
N TRP A 262 3.01 4.81 -16.61
CA TRP A 262 3.32 6.05 -15.92
C TRP A 262 2.83 7.28 -16.71
N LYS A 263 3.00 7.32 -18.03
CA LYS A 263 2.49 8.41 -18.89
C LYS A 263 0.96 8.50 -18.84
N GLU A 264 0.27 7.36 -18.88
CA GLU A 264 -1.19 7.30 -18.70
C GLU A 264 -1.61 7.87 -17.34
N MET A 265 -0.93 7.47 -16.26
CA MET A 265 -1.15 8.06 -14.94
C MET A 265 -0.89 9.58 -14.92
N MET A 266 0.16 10.07 -15.58
CA MET A 266 0.42 11.51 -15.65
C MET A 266 -0.69 12.27 -16.38
N ASN A 267 -1.32 11.66 -17.39
CA ASN A 267 -2.47 12.24 -18.08
C ASN A 267 -3.69 12.30 -17.14
N ILE A 268 -3.95 11.24 -16.36
CA ILE A 268 -5.00 11.22 -15.32
C ILE A 268 -4.75 12.33 -14.30
N LEU A 269 -3.54 12.43 -13.75
CA LEU A 269 -3.19 13.46 -12.77
C LEU A 269 -3.37 14.87 -13.35
N SER A 270 -2.92 15.10 -14.59
CA SER A 270 -3.05 16.39 -15.26
C SER A 270 -4.52 16.75 -15.49
N ARG A 271 -5.36 15.77 -15.82
CA ARG A 271 -6.80 15.97 -16.02
C ARG A 271 -7.54 16.35 -14.73
N LEU A 272 -6.99 15.93 -13.59
CA LEU A 272 -7.44 16.30 -12.25
C LEU A 272 -6.77 17.58 -11.71
N GLY A 273 -5.97 18.28 -12.53
CA GLY A 273 -5.27 19.50 -12.12
C GLY A 273 -4.13 19.28 -11.12
N MET A 274 -3.66 18.04 -10.97
CA MET A 274 -2.58 17.69 -10.04
C MET A 274 -1.21 17.78 -10.70
N ARG A 275 -0.19 18.02 -9.87
CA ARG A 275 1.20 18.06 -10.32
C ARG A 275 1.66 16.66 -10.75
N ARG A 276 2.28 16.61 -11.93
CA ARG A 276 2.98 15.42 -12.46
C ARG A 276 4.13 14.99 -11.55
N ILE A 277 4.51 13.73 -11.68
CA ILE A 277 5.53 13.07 -10.87
C ILE A 277 6.65 12.64 -11.80
N ASN A 278 7.85 13.16 -11.55
CA ASN A 278 9.07 12.60 -12.11
C ASN A 278 9.32 11.20 -11.51
N LEU A 279 9.02 10.16 -12.29
CA LEU A 279 9.10 8.77 -11.82
C LEU A 279 10.51 8.38 -11.39
N LEU A 280 11.53 8.68 -12.20
CA LEU A 280 12.90 8.27 -11.90
C LEU A 280 13.41 8.95 -10.63
N LYS A 281 13.11 10.24 -10.45
CA LYS A 281 13.40 10.99 -9.23
C LYS A 281 12.69 10.37 -8.04
N PHE A 282 11.38 10.11 -8.15
CA PHE A 282 10.60 9.50 -7.08
C PHE A 282 11.11 8.09 -6.70
N MET A 283 11.53 7.28 -7.68
CA MET A 283 12.09 5.94 -7.45
C MET A 283 13.47 5.96 -6.76
N THR A 284 14.23 7.03 -6.94
CA THR A 284 15.63 7.15 -6.50
C THR A 284 15.77 7.94 -5.19
N ASP A 285 15.11 9.09 -5.11
CA ASP A 285 15.24 10.03 -3.99
C ASP A 285 14.35 9.61 -2.81
N ASP A 286 13.11 9.17 -3.10
CA ASP A 286 12.09 8.92 -2.07
C ASP A 286 11.88 7.43 -1.75
N ASN A 287 12.51 6.54 -2.53
CA ASN A 287 12.43 5.08 -2.34
C ASN A 287 13.81 4.48 -2.12
N TYR A 288 14.43 3.89 -3.14
CA TYR A 288 15.73 3.22 -3.02
C TYR A 288 16.77 3.95 -3.86
N PRO A 289 17.82 4.51 -3.24
CA PRO A 289 18.85 5.24 -3.95
C PRO A 289 19.71 4.31 -4.79
N VAL A 290 20.33 4.85 -5.82
CA VAL A 290 21.41 4.21 -6.57
C VAL A 290 22.69 5.05 -6.44
N ARG A 291 23.82 4.48 -6.83
CA ARG A 291 25.09 5.21 -6.94
C ARG A 291 24.98 6.27 -8.05
N ASN A 292 25.61 7.44 -7.84
CA ASN A 292 25.56 8.55 -8.79
C ASN A 292 26.24 8.20 -10.13
N GLU A 293 27.16 7.24 -10.10
CA GLU A 293 27.84 6.67 -11.25
C GLU A 293 26.89 5.86 -12.15
N SER A 294 25.82 5.28 -11.57
CA SER A 294 24.80 4.54 -12.31
C SER A 294 23.79 5.47 -12.97
N LEU A 295 23.36 6.52 -12.26
CA LEU A 295 22.39 7.50 -12.76
C LEU A 295 22.82 8.91 -12.38
N SER A 296 23.02 9.76 -13.39
CA SER A 296 23.42 11.14 -13.18
C SER A 296 22.25 11.96 -12.59
N ARG A 297 22.57 12.91 -11.71
CA ARG A 297 21.57 13.85 -11.16
C ARG A 297 20.83 14.60 -12.25
N ARG A 298 21.52 14.97 -13.33
CA ARG A 298 20.96 15.66 -14.50
C ARG A 298 19.87 14.83 -15.17
N ASP A 299 20.11 13.54 -15.39
CA ASP A 299 19.14 12.65 -16.04
C ASP A 299 17.94 12.40 -15.12
N ILE A 300 18.18 12.23 -13.82
CA ILE A 300 17.12 12.06 -12.83
C ILE A 300 16.21 13.30 -12.80
N ASP A 301 16.78 14.52 -12.72
CA ASP A 301 15.98 15.75 -12.64
C ASP A 301 15.30 16.11 -13.96
N SER A 302 15.91 15.78 -15.10
CA SER A 302 15.35 16.08 -16.44
C SER A 302 14.41 14.99 -16.97
N PHE A 303 14.23 13.88 -16.26
CA PHE A 303 13.59 12.66 -16.75
C PHE A 303 12.28 12.89 -17.50
N GLU A 304 11.38 13.75 -17.00
CA GLU A 304 10.08 14.03 -17.63
C GLU A 304 10.19 14.66 -19.02
N HIS A 305 11.32 15.29 -19.33
CA HIS A 305 11.59 16.00 -20.58
C HIS A 305 12.48 15.22 -21.53
N LEU A 306 12.94 14.03 -21.16
CA LEU A 306 13.75 13.17 -22.00
C LEU A 306 12.90 12.42 -23.03
N GLU A 307 13.52 12.06 -24.15
CA GLU A 307 12.93 11.18 -25.16
C GLU A 307 12.58 9.80 -24.59
N SER A 308 11.53 9.18 -25.12
CA SER A 308 10.97 7.94 -24.54
C SER A 308 12.00 6.80 -24.46
N ILE A 309 12.84 6.63 -25.48
CA ILE A 309 13.89 5.59 -25.48
C ILE A 309 14.91 5.86 -24.37
N HIS A 310 15.25 7.12 -24.12
CA HIS A 310 16.16 7.49 -23.04
C HIS A 310 15.50 7.27 -21.67
N GLN A 311 14.22 7.61 -21.52
CA GLN A 311 13.45 7.30 -20.31
C GLN A 311 13.43 5.78 -20.03
N GLU A 312 13.14 4.96 -21.05
CA GLU A 312 13.19 3.49 -20.96
C GLU A 312 14.59 3.03 -20.52
N TYR A 313 15.64 3.54 -21.15
CA TYR A 313 17.02 3.17 -20.82
C TYR A 313 17.38 3.47 -19.35
N LEU A 314 17.03 4.65 -18.85
CA LEU A 314 17.31 5.03 -17.46
C LEU A 314 16.52 4.20 -16.44
N LEU A 315 15.26 3.87 -16.75
CA LEU A 315 14.47 2.96 -15.91
C LEU A 315 15.08 1.55 -15.90
N TYR A 316 15.56 1.05 -17.03
CA TYR A 316 16.25 -0.23 -17.10
C TYR A 316 17.55 -0.21 -16.27
N ILE A 317 18.39 0.82 -16.43
CA ILE A 317 19.60 1.01 -15.61
C ILE A 317 19.25 1.04 -14.12
N ARG A 318 18.17 1.76 -13.74
CA ARG A 318 17.73 1.84 -12.35
C ARG A 318 17.49 0.46 -11.76
N TYR A 319 16.75 -0.41 -12.47
CA TYR A 319 16.50 -1.77 -11.99
C TYR A 319 17.75 -2.65 -11.99
N ALA A 320 18.59 -2.55 -13.03
CA ALA A 320 19.85 -3.28 -13.08
C ALA A 320 20.80 -2.90 -11.92
N SER A 321 20.82 -1.62 -11.54
CA SER A 321 21.64 -1.08 -10.44
C SER A 321 21.18 -1.52 -9.05
N LEU A 322 19.97 -2.09 -8.95
CA LEU A 322 19.36 -2.58 -7.72
C LEU A 322 19.17 -4.10 -7.73
N LEU A 323 19.90 -4.82 -8.61
CA LEU A 323 20.00 -6.27 -8.51
C LEU A 323 20.64 -6.71 -7.19
N ILE A 324 21.57 -5.88 -6.72
CA ILE A 324 22.18 -5.92 -5.39
C ILE A 324 21.81 -4.65 -4.62
N ASP A 325 22.07 -4.62 -3.31
CA ASP A 325 22.09 -3.36 -2.56
C ASP A 325 23.47 -2.71 -2.74
N PRO A 326 23.60 -1.64 -3.54
CA PRO A 326 24.89 -1.03 -3.85
C PRO A 326 25.50 -0.26 -2.66
N PHE A 327 24.79 -0.18 -1.53
CA PHE A 327 25.26 0.43 -0.29
C PHE A 327 25.49 -0.59 0.84
N SER A 328 25.15 -1.86 0.64
CA SER A 328 25.51 -2.92 1.58
C SER A 328 27.03 -3.12 1.64
N GLU A 329 27.53 -3.62 2.76
CA GLU A 329 28.93 -4.05 2.85
C GLU A 329 29.10 -5.33 2.04
N PRO A 330 30.03 -5.38 1.08
CA PRO A 330 30.28 -6.61 0.34
C PRO A 330 30.93 -7.66 1.24
N ASP A 331 30.69 -8.93 0.93
CA ASP A 331 31.38 -10.04 1.58
C ASP A 331 32.87 -10.12 1.17
N VAL A 332 33.57 -11.12 1.72
CA VAL A 332 35.00 -11.35 1.45
C VAL A 332 35.32 -11.65 -0.03
N GLU A 333 34.32 -12.05 -0.83
CA GLU A 333 34.45 -12.29 -2.27
C GLU A 333 34.03 -11.07 -3.10
N GLY A 334 33.63 -9.96 -2.45
CA GLY A 334 33.16 -8.75 -3.11
C GLY A 334 31.68 -8.78 -3.51
N LYS A 335 30.89 -9.76 -3.04
CA LYS A 335 29.46 -9.85 -3.33
C LYS A 335 28.65 -9.01 -2.36
N TYR A 336 27.80 -8.17 -2.91
CA TYR A 336 26.85 -7.36 -2.15
C TYR A 336 25.60 -8.18 -1.82
N PHE A 337 24.80 -7.67 -0.88
CA PHE A 337 23.51 -8.27 -0.54
C PHE A 337 22.59 -8.36 -1.77
N ASP A 338 22.01 -9.54 -2.02
CA ASP A 338 21.10 -9.78 -3.15
C ASP A 338 19.74 -9.15 -2.90
N PHE A 339 19.64 -7.85 -3.23
CA PHE A 339 18.44 -7.05 -3.07
C PHE A 339 17.31 -7.47 -4.01
N SER A 340 17.63 -8.10 -5.14
CA SER A 340 16.65 -8.56 -6.12
C SER A 340 15.98 -9.89 -5.79
N ALA A 341 16.44 -10.61 -4.77
CA ALA A 341 15.95 -11.94 -4.37
C ALA A 341 14.56 -11.94 -3.71
N VAL A 342 13.64 -11.09 -4.16
CA VAL A 342 12.24 -11.07 -3.72
C VAL A 342 11.43 -12.10 -4.51
N PRO A 343 10.96 -13.19 -3.89
CA PRO A 343 10.31 -14.28 -4.61
C PRO A 343 8.91 -13.88 -5.10
N ILE A 344 8.59 -14.32 -6.32
CA ILE A 344 7.19 -14.35 -6.78
C ILE A 344 6.49 -15.47 -6.00
N ARG A 345 5.43 -15.11 -5.28
CA ARG A 345 4.61 -16.09 -4.56
C ARG A 345 3.63 -16.71 -5.55
N SER A 346 3.42 -18.02 -5.45
CA SER A 346 2.44 -18.73 -6.24
C SER A 346 1.09 -18.82 -5.52
N LEU A 347 0.09 -19.38 -6.20
CA LEU A 347 -1.17 -19.76 -5.59
C LEU A 347 -0.94 -20.60 -4.32
N PHE A 348 -1.82 -20.41 -3.35
CA PHE A 348 -1.76 -21.13 -2.08
C PHE A 348 -3.16 -21.49 -1.61
N ILE A 349 -3.25 -22.48 -0.73
CA ILE A 349 -4.50 -22.75 -0.01
C ILE A 349 -4.52 -21.81 1.20
N ASN A 350 -5.53 -20.94 1.24
CA ASN A 350 -5.73 -20.06 2.38
C ASN A 350 -6.21 -20.86 3.60
N LEU A 351 -6.29 -20.18 4.75
CA LEU A 351 -6.63 -20.86 5.99
C LEU A 351 -8.10 -21.31 6.05
N GLU A 352 -8.94 -20.78 5.16
CA GLU A 352 -10.32 -21.19 4.94
C GLU A 352 -10.44 -22.41 4.01
N GLY A 353 -9.32 -22.97 3.54
CA GLY A 353 -9.29 -24.16 2.68
C GLY A 353 -9.56 -23.89 1.19
N CYS A 354 -9.62 -22.62 0.79
CA CYS A 354 -9.82 -22.22 -0.60
C CYS A 354 -8.48 -21.95 -1.29
N LEU A 355 -8.40 -22.25 -2.58
CA LEU A 355 -7.32 -21.73 -3.42
C LEU A 355 -7.45 -20.19 -3.49
N ASP A 356 -6.35 -19.49 -3.23
CA ASP A 356 -6.31 -18.03 -3.21
C ASP A 356 -5.06 -17.50 -3.95
N ILE A 357 -5.17 -16.26 -4.37
CA ILE A 357 -4.16 -15.52 -5.10
C ILE A 357 -3.34 -14.71 -4.09
N PRO A 358 -1.99 -14.74 -4.17
CA PRO A 358 -1.14 -13.94 -3.32
C PRO A 358 -1.46 -12.45 -3.45
N ARG A 359 -1.12 -11.70 -2.38
CA ARG A 359 -1.34 -10.25 -2.29
C ARG A 359 -0.92 -9.48 -3.54
N MET A 360 0.22 -9.85 -4.14
CA MET A 360 0.64 -9.37 -5.46
C MET A 360 0.39 -10.52 -6.44
N PRO A 361 -0.52 -10.38 -7.42
CA PRO A 361 -1.11 -9.13 -7.91
C PRO A 361 -2.52 -8.82 -7.37
N LYS A 362 -3.08 -9.58 -6.41
CA LYS A 362 -4.48 -9.39 -5.97
C LYS A 362 -4.83 -7.95 -5.60
N GLU A 363 -4.02 -7.30 -4.75
CA GLU A 363 -4.21 -5.89 -4.41
C GLU A 363 -3.93 -4.99 -5.61
N ASP A 364 -2.91 -5.29 -6.40
CA ASP A 364 -2.56 -4.48 -7.56
C ASP A 364 -3.68 -4.49 -8.61
N TYR A 365 -4.44 -5.58 -8.73
CA TYR A 365 -5.64 -5.69 -9.56
C TYR A 365 -6.72 -4.72 -9.09
N TYR A 366 -7.02 -4.67 -7.79
CA TYR A 366 -7.93 -3.66 -7.25
C TYR A 366 -7.46 -2.24 -7.59
N ARG A 367 -6.17 -1.92 -7.31
CA ARG A 367 -5.62 -0.58 -7.56
C ARG A 367 -5.75 -0.16 -9.01
N ILE A 368 -5.36 -1.03 -9.94
CA ILE A 368 -5.38 -0.71 -11.37
C ILE A 368 -6.80 -0.63 -11.92
N LYS A 369 -7.75 -1.43 -11.41
CA LYS A 369 -9.17 -1.32 -11.79
C LYS A 369 -9.80 -0.02 -11.31
N ILE A 370 -9.47 0.44 -10.10
CA ILE A 370 -9.91 1.76 -9.62
C ILE A 370 -9.35 2.87 -10.53
N ILE A 371 -8.06 2.82 -10.85
CA ILE A 371 -7.43 3.78 -11.77
C ILE A 371 -8.09 3.74 -13.16
N GLN A 372 -8.32 2.55 -13.72
CA GLN A 372 -9.01 2.35 -15.00
C GLN A 372 -10.40 2.99 -15.00
N GLY A 373 -11.17 2.79 -13.93
CA GLY A 373 -12.49 3.38 -13.80
C GLY A 373 -12.47 4.91 -13.67
N ILE A 374 -11.51 5.47 -12.91
CA ILE A 374 -11.30 6.92 -12.84
C ILE A 374 -10.91 7.47 -14.22
N ALA A 375 -10.02 6.82 -14.95
CA ALA A 375 -9.62 7.22 -16.29
C ALA A 375 -10.81 7.24 -17.26
N GLY A 376 -11.65 6.20 -17.22
CA GLY A 376 -12.89 6.12 -17.99
C GLY A 376 -13.85 7.27 -17.68
N PHE A 377 -14.03 7.59 -16.39
CA PHE A 377 -14.83 8.74 -15.96
C PHE A 377 -14.27 10.07 -16.49
N LEU A 378 -12.95 10.25 -16.47
CA LEU A 378 -12.26 11.45 -16.95
C LEU A 378 -12.10 11.50 -18.47
N LYS A 379 -12.49 10.44 -19.18
CA LYS A 379 -12.32 10.22 -20.63
C LYS A 379 -10.84 10.30 -21.05
N VAL A 380 -9.96 9.67 -20.27
CA VAL A 380 -8.54 9.53 -20.57
C VAL A 380 -8.28 8.10 -21.03
N GLU A 381 -7.70 7.94 -22.22
CA GLU A 381 -7.34 6.63 -22.75
C GLU A 381 -6.15 6.03 -21.98
N CYS A 382 -6.23 4.75 -21.63
CA CYS A 382 -5.21 4.05 -20.85
C CYS A 382 -4.95 2.64 -21.40
N PRO A 383 -4.49 2.49 -22.66
CA PRO A 383 -4.35 1.20 -23.32
C PRO A 383 -3.38 0.24 -22.62
N THR A 384 -2.35 0.75 -21.95
CA THR A 384 -1.39 -0.07 -21.19
C THR A 384 -2.04 -0.63 -19.93
N ILE A 385 -2.79 0.19 -19.21
CA ILE A 385 -3.61 -0.23 -18.06
C ILE A 385 -4.64 -1.28 -18.49
N ASP A 386 -5.35 -1.05 -19.59
CA ASP A 386 -6.34 -1.99 -20.14
C ASP A 386 -5.72 -3.34 -20.49
N ARG A 387 -4.51 -3.33 -21.06
CA ARG A 387 -3.76 -4.56 -21.33
C ARG A 387 -3.41 -5.30 -20.04
N PHE A 388 -2.93 -4.62 -18.99
CA PHE A 388 -2.61 -5.26 -17.72
C PHE A 388 -3.85 -5.89 -17.07
N THR A 389 -4.98 -5.18 -17.05
CA THR A 389 -6.23 -5.72 -16.52
C THR A 389 -6.69 -6.94 -17.32
N SER A 390 -6.61 -6.86 -18.66
CA SER A 390 -7.05 -7.95 -19.54
C SER A 390 -6.17 -9.20 -19.37
N ALA A 391 -4.85 -9.03 -19.22
CA ALA A 391 -3.92 -10.13 -18.99
C ALA A 391 -4.22 -10.86 -17.66
N TYR A 392 -4.41 -10.09 -16.58
CA TYR A 392 -4.76 -10.67 -15.27
C TYR A 392 -6.15 -11.33 -15.28
N GLU A 393 -7.17 -10.65 -15.80
CA GLU A 393 -8.55 -11.17 -15.89
C GLU A 393 -8.62 -12.44 -16.74
N GLY A 394 -7.91 -12.47 -17.88
CA GLY A 394 -7.79 -13.67 -18.71
C GLY A 394 -7.15 -14.84 -17.96
N LYS A 395 -6.09 -14.58 -17.19
CA LYS A 395 -5.41 -15.63 -16.41
C LYS A 395 -6.28 -16.15 -15.27
N ILE A 396 -6.95 -15.30 -14.48
CA ILE A 396 -7.81 -15.78 -13.38
C ILE A 396 -8.99 -16.59 -13.91
N VAL A 397 -9.59 -16.21 -15.05
CA VAL A 397 -10.66 -16.98 -15.68
C VAL A 397 -10.15 -18.33 -16.16
N SER A 398 -8.99 -18.37 -16.83
CA SER A 398 -8.38 -19.62 -17.28
C SER A 398 -8.09 -20.58 -16.11
N VAL A 399 -7.53 -20.07 -15.02
CA VAL A 399 -7.20 -20.87 -13.83
C VAL A 399 -8.46 -21.34 -13.10
N ALA A 400 -9.48 -20.49 -12.98
CA ALA A 400 -10.76 -20.87 -12.40
C ALA A 400 -11.42 -22.01 -13.19
N LEU A 401 -11.33 -21.97 -14.53
CA LEU A 401 -11.83 -23.04 -15.39
C LEU A 401 -11.03 -24.34 -15.27
N ALA A 402 -9.71 -24.26 -15.03
CA ALA A 402 -8.84 -25.41 -14.83
C ALA A 402 -9.02 -26.08 -13.46
N HIS A 403 -9.51 -25.35 -12.46
CA HIS A 403 -9.69 -25.82 -11.08
C HIS A 403 -11.17 -25.88 -10.64
N LYS A 404 -12.08 -26.25 -11.55
CA LYS A 404 -13.53 -26.37 -11.27
C LYS A 404 -13.87 -27.30 -10.10
N ASP A 405 -13.03 -28.30 -9.84
CA ASP A 405 -13.23 -29.28 -8.77
C ASP A 405 -12.66 -28.83 -7.41
N ARG A 406 -12.11 -27.60 -7.31
CA ARG A 406 -11.57 -27.04 -6.07
C ARG A 406 -12.40 -25.87 -5.57
N SER A 407 -12.39 -25.66 -4.25
CA SER A 407 -12.91 -24.43 -3.66
C SER A 407 -12.00 -23.26 -4.01
N LEU A 408 -12.54 -22.23 -4.66
CA LEU A 408 -11.82 -21.02 -5.05
C LEU A 408 -12.28 -19.85 -4.18
N SER A 409 -11.34 -19.00 -3.76
CA SER A 409 -11.67 -17.72 -3.14
C SER A 409 -12.31 -16.76 -4.15
N GLY A 410 -12.95 -15.70 -3.65
CA GLY A 410 -13.51 -14.63 -4.49
C GLY A 410 -12.48 -13.87 -5.34
N ALA A 411 -11.18 -14.09 -5.12
CA ALA A 411 -10.10 -13.49 -5.90
C ALA A 411 -10.07 -13.95 -7.37
N PHE A 412 -10.70 -15.08 -7.68
CA PHE A 412 -10.79 -15.63 -9.05
C PHE A 412 -11.95 -15.07 -9.87
N ALA A 413 -12.81 -14.23 -9.27
CA ALA A 413 -13.88 -13.55 -9.98
C ALA A 413 -13.36 -12.25 -10.62
N VAL A 414 -13.77 -11.97 -11.85
CA VAL A 414 -13.58 -10.66 -12.48
C VAL A 414 -14.47 -9.65 -11.74
N GLN A 415 -13.86 -8.56 -11.28
CA GLN A 415 -14.56 -7.56 -10.47
C GLN A 415 -14.61 -6.21 -11.20
N SER A 416 -15.79 -5.58 -11.19
CA SER A 416 -15.97 -4.24 -11.78
C SER A 416 -15.67 -3.11 -10.80
N PHE A 417 -15.80 -3.37 -9.48
CA PHE A 417 -15.73 -2.35 -8.42
C PHE A 417 -16.65 -1.14 -8.68
N GLY A 418 -17.80 -1.39 -9.33
CA GLY A 418 -18.67 -0.34 -9.83
C GLY A 418 -19.27 0.55 -8.74
N GLU A 419 -19.54 -0.02 -7.57
CA GLU A 419 -20.03 0.74 -6.41
C GLU A 419 -18.95 1.69 -5.89
N GLU A 420 -17.73 1.19 -5.67
CA GLU A 420 -16.60 2.00 -5.21
C GLU A 420 -16.30 3.12 -6.21
N LEU A 421 -16.25 2.79 -7.51
CA LEU A 421 -16.01 3.75 -8.58
C LEU A 421 -17.09 4.84 -8.63
N ALA A 422 -18.36 4.49 -8.44
CA ALA A 422 -19.43 5.48 -8.41
C ALA A 422 -19.25 6.49 -7.25
N MET A 423 -18.85 6.01 -6.07
CA MET A 423 -18.58 6.89 -4.91
C MET A 423 -17.35 7.78 -5.17
N ILE A 424 -16.26 7.19 -5.66
CA ILE A 424 -15.02 7.90 -5.97
C ILE A 424 -15.27 9.02 -7.00
N CYS A 425 -15.89 8.69 -8.13
CA CYS A 425 -16.13 9.65 -9.21
C CYS A 425 -17.11 10.76 -8.81
N LYS A 426 -18.10 10.45 -7.95
CA LYS A 426 -19.00 11.47 -7.39
C LYS A 426 -18.23 12.48 -6.53
N ASP A 427 -17.32 12.01 -5.68
CA ASP A 427 -16.49 12.88 -4.83
C ASP A 427 -15.49 13.72 -5.64
N ILE A 428 -14.84 13.12 -6.66
CA ILE A 428 -13.99 13.84 -7.61
C ILE A 428 -14.76 14.98 -8.31
N THR A 429 -16.03 14.75 -8.67
CA THR A 429 -16.87 15.79 -9.29
C THR A 429 -17.12 16.95 -8.33
N ASN A 430 -17.49 16.65 -7.08
CA ASN A 430 -17.82 17.65 -6.07
C ASN A 430 -16.62 18.53 -5.70
N THR A 431 -15.42 17.94 -5.68
CA THR A 431 -14.17 18.66 -5.39
C THR A 431 -13.68 19.47 -6.60
N GLY A 432 -13.95 19.02 -7.84
CA GLY A 432 -13.64 19.75 -9.07
C GLY A 432 -14.51 20.99 -9.34
N THR A 433 -15.70 21.09 -8.75
CA THR A 433 -16.57 22.29 -8.85
C THR A 433 -16.23 23.40 -7.86
N ALA A 434 -15.25 23.19 -6.98
CA ALA A 434 -14.87 24.13 -5.91
C ALA A 434 -13.62 24.98 -6.21
N THR A 435 -13.13 25.00 -7.46
CA THR A 435 -11.99 25.84 -7.89
C THR A 435 -12.42 27.11 -8.59
#